data_AF-A0A8T6BLQ6-F1
#
_entry.id   AF-A0A8T6BLQ6-F1
#
_cell.length_a   1.000
_cell.length_b   1.000
_cell.length_c   1.000
_cell.angle_alpha   90.00
_cell.angle_beta   90.00
_cell.angle_gamma   90.00
#
_symmetry.space_group_name_H-M   'P 1'
#
loop_
_entity.id
_entity.type
_entity.pdbx_description
1 polymer ?
#
loop_
_entity_poly.entity_id
_entity_poly.type
_entity_poly.pdbx_seq_one_letter_code
_entity_poly.pdbx_strand_id
1 'polypeptide(L)'
;MKRGFTLLEVMLALAIFALAATAVLQIASGALSNQQILEEKTVAGWVAENQTALLYLMTREQRAVRQQGESDMAGSRWYWRTTPLSTGNALLQAVDIEVSLHE
;
A
#
# COMPACT_ATOMS: atom_id res chain seq x y z
N MET A 1 4.25 48.44 37.56
CA MET A 1 3.85 48.82 36.19
C MET A 1 3.69 47.54 35.37
N LYS A 2 2.47 47.20 34.95
CA LYS A 2 2.23 46.02 34.10
C LYS A 2 2.68 46.37 32.67
N ARG A 3 3.79 45.79 32.20
CA ARG A 3 4.16 45.83 30.78
C ARG A 3 3.07 45.07 30.01
N GLY A 4 2.25 45.78 29.25
CA GLY A 4 1.32 45.18 28.30
C GLY A 4 2.10 44.64 27.09
N PHE A 5 1.66 43.50 26.56
CA PHE A 5 2.24 42.90 25.36
C PHE A 5 2.15 43.86 24.17
N THR A 6 3.20 43.88 23.36
CA THR A 6 3.21 44.66 22.11
C THR A 6 2.38 43.95 21.04
N LEU A 7 1.80 44.71 20.10
CA LEU A 7 1.15 44.15 18.90
C LEU A 7 2.10 43.22 18.13
N LEU A 8 3.38 43.58 18.08
CA LEU A 8 4.41 42.80 17.41
C LEU A 8 4.60 41.40 18.04
N GLU A 9 4.58 41.30 19.36
CA GLU A 9 4.69 40.00 20.06
C GLU A 9 3.49 39.10 19.77
N VAL A 10 2.26 39.63 19.79
CA VAL A 10 1.07 38.83 19.50
C VAL A 10 1.07 38.34 18.05
N MET A 11 1.47 39.20 17.11
CA MET A 11 1.60 38.81 15.71
C MET A 11 2.68 37.75 15.49
N LEU A 12 3.84 37.91 16.13
CA LEU A 12 4.93 36.93 16.05
C LEU A 12 4.51 35.59 16.69
N ALA A 13 3.83 35.62 17.84
CA ALA A 13 3.32 34.42 18.49
C ALA A 13 2.32 33.67 17.61
N LEU A 14 1.40 34.39 16.97
CA LEU A 14 0.44 33.79 16.03
C LEU A 14 1.14 33.23 14.78
N ALA A 15 2.17 33.89 14.26
CA ALA A 15 2.94 33.40 13.13
C ALA A 15 3.67 32.09 13.47
N ILE A 16 4.36 32.02 14.61
CA ILE A 16 5.03 30.81 15.09
C ILE A 16 4.01 29.71 15.36
N PHE A 17 2.88 30.04 15.98
CA PHE A 17 1.81 29.10 16.25
C PHE A 17 1.21 28.53 14.96
N ALA A 18 0.94 29.37 13.96
CA ALA A 18 0.43 28.92 12.67
C ALA A 18 1.41 27.96 11.98
N LEU A 19 2.72 28.26 11.98
CA LEU A 19 3.75 27.37 11.44
C LEU A 19 3.77 26.02 12.18
N ALA A 20 3.76 26.04 13.52
CA ALA A 20 3.72 24.81 14.31
C ALA A 20 2.44 24.00 14.04
N ALA A 21 1.28 24.65 13.93
CA ALA A 21 0.01 24.01 13.63
C ALA A 21 0.02 23.34 12.25
N THR A 22 0.61 23.96 11.23
CA THR A 22 0.73 23.34 9.90
C THR A 22 1.59 22.08 9.91
N ALA A 23 2.70 22.08 10.65
CA ALA A 23 3.55 20.90 10.79
C ALA A 23 2.80 19.74 11.46
N VAL A 24 2.04 20.01 12.53
CA VAL A 24 1.22 19.00 13.21
C VAL A 24 0.15 18.43 12.27
N LEU A 25 -0.54 19.29 11.51
CA LEU A 25 -1.55 18.86 10.54
C LEU A 25 -0.97 17.97 9.44
N GLN A 26 0.24 18.29 8.96
CA GLN A 26 0.93 17.45 7.97
C GLN A 26 1.27 16.06 8.54
N ILE A 27 1.76 15.99 9.78
CA ILE A 27 2.05 14.72 10.45
C ILE A 27 0.78 13.88 10.60
N ALA A 28 -0.31 14.49 11.08
CA ALA A 28 -1.59 13.80 11.23
C ALA A 28 -2.13 13.28 9.90
N SER A 29 -2.03 14.08 8.83
CA SER A 29 -2.46 13.68 7.48
C SER A 29 -1.61 12.55 6.92
N GLY A 30 -0.28 12.59 7.13
CA GLY A 30 0.63 11.52 6.71
C GLY A 30 0.35 10.20 7.44
N ALA A 31 0.03 10.25 8.74
CA ALA A 31 -0.30 9.07 9.52
C ALA A 31 -1.57 8.35 8.99
N LEU A 32 -2.61 9.12 8.63
CA LEU A 32 -3.84 8.58 8.04
C LEU A 32 -3.59 7.93 6.67
N SER A 33 -2.82 8.59 5.80
CA SER A 33 -2.48 8.02 4.48
C SER A 33 -1.69 6.71 4.62
N ASN A 34 -0.80 6.61 5.60
CA ASN A 34 -0.03 5.38 5.82
C ASN A 34 -0.93 4.23 6.27
N GLN A 35 -1.95 4.50 7.10
CA GLN A 35 -2.87 3.46 7.55
C GLN A 35 -3.67 2.86 6.39
N GLN A 36 -4.18 3.69 5.47
CA GLN A 36 -4.91 3.23 4.29
C GLN A 36 -4.03 2.37 3.37
N ILE A 37 -2.78 2.78 3.13
CA ILE A 37 -1.82 2.01 2.32
C ILE A 37 -1.52 0.66 2.97
N LEU A 38 -1.39 0.62 4.30
CA LEU A 38 -1.16 -0.63 5.01
C LEU A 38 -2.34 -1.60 4.86
N GLU A 39 -3.57 -1.10 5.03
CA GLU A 39 -4.78 -1.90 4.84
C GLU A 39 -4.87 -2.44 3.41
N GLU A 40 -4.65 -1.59 2.40
CA GLU A 40 -4.62 -1.98 0.99
C GLU A 40 -3.59 -3.09 0.74
N LYS A 41 -2.36 -2.94 1.25
CA LYS A 41 -1.31 -3.95 1.12
C LYS A 41 -1.64 -5.25 1.85
N THR A 42 -2.30 -5.19 3.00
CA THR A 42 -2.72 -6.38 3.74
C THR A 42 -3.73 -7.18 2.93
N VAL A 43 -4.77 -6.52 2.40
CA VAL A 43 -5.79 -7.19 1.59
C VAL A 43 -5.20 -7.72 0.28
N ALA A 44 -4.36 -6.93 -0.41
CA ALA A 44 -3.63 -7.40 -1.58
C ALA A 44 -2.76 -8.63 -1.28
N GLY A 45 -2.11 -8.64 -0.12
CA GLY A 45 -1.32 -9.76 0.39
C GLY A 45 -2.15 -11.03 0.55
N TRP A 46 -3.35 -10.94 1.13
CA TRP A 46 -4.26 -12.09 1.22
C TRP A 46 -4.71 -12.60 -0.16
N VAL A 47 -4.91 -11.71 -1.15
CA VAL A 47 -5.22 -12.15 -2.53
C VAL A 47 -4.01 -12.93 -3.07
N ALA A 48 -2.81 -12.39 -2.91
CA ALA A 48 -1.58 -13.02 -3.37
C ALA A 48 -1.34 -14.38 -2.71
N GLU A 49 -1.59 -14.50 -1.40
CA GLU A 49 -1.51 -15.76 -0.65
C GLU A 49 -2.52 -16.80 -1.17
N ASN A 50 -3.77 -16.39 -1.42
CA ASN A 50 -4.77 -17.26 -2.02
C ASN A 50 -4.33 -17.75 -3.42
N GLN A 51 -3.83 -16.85 -4.27
CA GLN A 51 -3.32 -17.23 -5.60
C GLN A 51 -2.08 -18.12 -5.51
N THR A 52 -1.21 -17.88 -4.52
CA THR A 52 -0.04 -18.74 -4.24
C THR A 52 -0.50 -20.16 -3.87
N ALA A 53 -1.49 -20.27 -3.00
CA ALA A 53 -2.06 -21.56 -2.61
C ALA A 53 -2.64 -22.30 -3.83
N LEU A 54 -3.39 -21.59 -4.70
CA LEU A 54 -3.92 -22.16 -5.93
C LEU A 54 -2.81 -22.62 -6.89
N LEU A 55 -1.73 -21.85 -7.04
CA LEU A 55 -0.56 -22.26 -7.84
C LEU A 55 0.07 -23.57 -7.35
N TYR A 56 0.10 -23.82 -6.03
CA TYR A 56 0.61 -25.09 -5.51
C TYR A 56 -0.28 -26.29 -5.87
N LEU A 57 -1.57 -26.06 -6.12
CA LEU A 57 -2.52 -27.09 -6.55
C LEU A 57 -2.50 -27.32 -8.06
N MET A 58 -1.97 -26.37 -8.84
CA MET A 58 -1.87 -26.45 -10.29
C MET A 58 -0.78 -27.42 -10.76
N THR A 59 -1.00 -27.99 -11.95
CA THR A 59 0.01 -28.82 -12.60
C THR A 59 1.21 -27.99 -13.07
N ARG A 60 2.32 -28.68 -13.33
CA ARG A 60 3.56 -28.08 -13.84
C ARG A 60 3.34 -27.28 -15.13
N GLU A 61 2.48 -27.79 -16.00
CA GLU A 61 2.14 -27.18 -17.29
C GLU A 61 1.26 -25.93 -17.10
N GLN A 62 0.27 -25.99 -16.20
CA GLN A 62 -0.57 -24.84 -15.88
C GLN A 62 0.24 -23.68 -15.32
N ARG A 63 1.22 -23.96 -14.44
CA ARG A 63 2.14 -22.95 -13.89
C ARG A 63 3.12 -22.37 -14.90
N ALA A 64 3.33 -23.03 -16.05
CA ALA A 64 4.22 -22.56 -17.09
C ALA A 64 3.56 -21.54 -18.05
N VAL A 65 2.27 -21.26 -17.85
CA VAL A 65 1.49 -20.32 -18.65
C VAL A 65 1.06 -19.15 -17.78
N ARG A 66 1.06 -17.95 -18.34
CA ARG A 66 0.54 -16.75 -17.69
C ARG A 66 -0.94 -16.93 -17.37
N GLN A 67 -1.34 -16.68 -16.13
CA GLN A 67 -2.75 -16.62 -15.72
C GLN A 67 -3.09 -15.22 -15.25
N GLN A 68 -4.37 -14.85 -15.35
CA GLN A 68 -4.88 -13.61 -14.78
C GLN A 68 -6.35 -13.77 -14.42
N GLY A 69 -6.82 -12.94 -13.51
CA GLY A 69 -8.22 -12.94 -13.11
C GLY A 69 -8.54 -11.84 -12.11
N GLU A 70 -9.77 -11.90 -11.61
CA GLU A 70 -10.29 -10.97 -10.62
C GLU A 70 -10.60 -11.73 -9.31
N SER A 71 -10.53 -11.02 -8.19
CA SER A 71 -10.94 -11.49 -6.88
C SER A 71 -11.60 -10.35 -6.10
N ASP A 72 -12.84 -10.53 -5.68
CA ASP A 72 -13.50 -9.58 -4.80
C ASP A 72 -13.15 -9.89 -3.34
N MET A 73 -12.54 -8.93 -2.64
CA MET A 73 -12.18 -9.07 -1.23
C MET A 73 -12.16 -7.74 -0.49
N ALA A 74 -12.64 -7.77 0.76
CA ALA A 74 -12.81 -6.59 1.62
C ALA A 74 -13.62 -5.46 0.94
N GLY A 75 -14.59 -5.81 0.09
CA GLY A 75 -15.43 -4.85 -0.64
C GLY A 75 -14.77 -4.21 -1.87
N SER A 76 -13.53 -4.59 -2.20
CA SER A 76 -12.81 -4.11 -3.39
C SER A 76 -12.56 -5.25 -4.37
N ARG A 77 -12.54 -4.91 -5.66
CA ARG A 77 -12.15 -5.83 -6.72
C ARG A 77 -10.64 -5.73 -6.96
N TRP A 78 -9.98 -6.87 -6.95
CA TRP A 78 -8.54 -7.01 -7.16
C TRP A 78 -8.26 -7.77 -8.44
N TYR A 79 -7.36 -7.24 -9.26
CA TYR A 79 -6.83 -7.91 -10.44
C TYR A 79 -5.52 -8.59 -10.07
N TRP A 80 -5.42 -9.86 -10.38
CA TRP A 80 -4.21 -10.63 -10.14
C TRP A 80 -3.70 -11.25 -11.44
N ARG A 81 -2.39 -11.41 -11.55
CA ARG A 81 -1.76 -12.13 -12.65
C ARG A 81 -0.55 -12.90 -12.19
N THR A 82 -0.35 -14.06 -12.77
CA THR A 82 0.81 -14.93 -12.54
C THR A 82 1.69 -14.93 -13.77
N THR A 83 2.98 -14.65 -13.61
CA THR A 83 3.95 -14.61 -14.71
C THR A 83 5.04 -15.65 -14.44
N PRO A 84 5.12 -16.73 -15.24
CA PRO A 84 6.19 -17.72 -15.13
C PRO A 84 7.55 -17.08 -15.46
N LEU A 85 8.57 -17.39 -14.67
CA LEU A 85 9.95 -16.95 -14.92
C LEU A 85 10.85 -18.11 -15.30
N SER A 86 11.79 -17.81 -16.19
CA SER A 86 12.85 -18.76 -16.55
C SER A 86 13.81 -18.92 -15.38
N THR A 87 13.99 -20.15 -14.93
CA THR A 87 14.94 -20.54 -13.89
C THR A 87 16.17 -21.16 -14.54
N GLY A 88 17.35 -20.99 -13.93
CA GLY A 88 18.57 -21.68 -14.38
C GLY A 88 18.59 -23.19 -14.07
N ASN A 89 17.63 -23.70 -13.30
CA ASN A 89 17.51 -25.10 -12.92
C ASN A 89 16.22 -25.70 -13.48
N ALA A 90 16.35 -26.72 -14.33
CA ALA A 90 15.24 -27.39 -15.01
C ALA A 90 14.24 -28.10 -14.08
N LEU A 91 14.54 -28.28 -12.79
CA LEU A 91 13.63 -28.82 -11.78
C LEU A 91 12.89 -27.72 -11.01
N LEU A 92 13.34 -26.47 -11.06
CA LEU A 92 12.72 -25.35 -10.37
C LEU A 92 11.78 -24.61 -11.32
N GLN A 93 10.58 -24.24 -10.86
CA GLN A 93 9.73 -23.26 -11.55
C GLN A 93 9.55 -22.06 -10.64
N ALA A 94 9.75 -20.86 -11.19
CA ALA A 94 9.45 -19.61 -10.53
C ALA A 94 8.24 -18.97 -11.20
N VAL A 95 7.36 -18.38 -10.40
CA VAL A 95 6.16 -17.68 -10.86
C VAL A 95 6.02 -16.44 -9.99
N ASP A 96 5.99 -15.27 -10.62
CA ASP A 96 5.66 -14.01 -9.95
C ASP A 96 4.14 -13.85 -9.90
N ILE A 97 3.63 -13.36 -8.77
CA ILE A 97 2.21 -13.06 -8.57
C ILE A 97 2.11 -11.58 -8.31
N GLU A 98 1.42 -10.87 -9.19
CA GLU A 98 1.16 -9.45 -9.06
C GLU A 98 -0.32 -9.24 -8.75
N VAL A 99 -0.61 -8.38 -7.77
CA VAL A 99 -1.96 -8.00 -7.37
C VAL A 99 -2.08 -6.49 -7.43
N SER A 100 -3.14 -6.00 -8.03
CA SER A 100 -3.39 -4.58 -8.26
C SER A 100 -4.88 -4.26 -8.17
N LEU A 101 -5.23 -3.04 -7.77
CA LEU A 101 -6.59 -2.50 -7.86
C LEU A 101 -6.98 -2.09 -9.28
N HIS A 102 -6.00 -2.01 -10.19
CA HIS A 102 -6.17 -1.64 -11.58
C HIS A 102 -5.68 -2.79 -12.48
N GLU A 103 -6.35 -2.99 -13.62
CA GLU A 103 -6.03 -4.01 -14.62
C GLU A 103 -4.65 -3.80 -15.30
#